data_AF-A0A6G4XWY0-F1
#
_entry.id   AF-A0A6G4XWY0-F1
#
_cell.length_a   1.000
_cell.length_b   1.000
_cell.length_c   1.000
_cell.angle_alpha   90.00
_cell.angle_beta   90.00
_cell.angle_gamma   90.00
#
_symmetry.space_group_name_H-M   'P 1'
#
loop_
_entity.id
_entity.type
_entity.pdbx_description
1 polymer ?
#
loop_
_entity_poly.entity_id
_entity_poly.type
_entity_poly.pdbx_seq_one_letter_code
_entity_poly.pdbx_strand_id
1 'polypeptide(L)'
;MYGSHGSYGPQHAAPQPPPRRSWVARHKVLTAIGAIVVVVGIGGALGAGGDDGSDGSKDSASVSAGTGGDSKAKDGDKPQKAEDAPKDKVAIDGDGDFEVGADVKPGTYRTTGNDDGMCYWERLKDSKGELESILANDNVTGTSYVTIKPGDKLFKSSDCNGWTAVDEAAKGSPKGGDIKGEGGMFKVGVDIAPGTYKSSGNTDDMCYWERSKDAEHGLESIAANENVNGNGIVTITAKDAYFKTTGCQDWKKTG
;
A
#
# COMPACT_ATOMS: atom_id res chain seq x y z
N MET A 1 59.93 -49.46 -46.99
CA MET A 1 59.76 -48.03 -46.68
C MET A 1 58.72 -47.45 -47.62
N TYR A 2 57.44 -47.47 -47.25
CA TYR A 2 56.39 -46.66 -47.86
C TYR A 2 55.39 -46.35 -46.75
N GLY A 3 55.40 -45.09 -46.28
CA GLY A 3 54.51 -44.58 -45.24
C GLY A 3 53.24 -44.01 -45.86
N SER A 4 52.10 -44.40 -45.30
CA SER A 4 50.76 -43.94 -45.64
C SER A 4 50.56 -42.48 -45.21
N HIS A 5 50.08 -41.62 -46.13
CA HIS A 5 49.61 -40.28 -45.82
C HIS A 5 48.15 -40.33 -45.34
N GLY A 6 47.93 -40.07 -44.05
CA GLY A 6 46.60 -39.82 -43.50
C GLY A 6 46.22 -38.34 -43.67
N SER A 7 45.13 -38.07 -44.39
CA SER A 7 44.52 -36.75 -44.50
C SER A 7 43.78 -36.38 -43.21
N TYR A 8 44.17 -35.27 -42.58
CA TYR A 8 43.39 -34.64 -41.49
C TYR A 8 42.28 -33.77 -42.09
N GLY A 9 41.02 -34.14 -41.83
CA GLY A 9 39.87 -33.28 -42.11
C GLY A 9 39.72 -32.14 -41.09
N PRO A 10 38.95 -31.08 -41.41
CA PRO A 10 38.79 -29.92 -40.54
C PRO A 10 38.01 -30.27 -39.27
N GLN A 11 38.53 -29.84 -38.13
CA GLN A 11 37.91 -30.02 -36.81
C GLN A 11 36.73 -29.05 -36.68
N HIS A 12 35.51 -29.58 -36.56
CA HIS A 12 34.34 -28.79 -36.20
C HIS A 12 34.42 -28.43 -34.70
N ALA A 13 34.47 -27.14 -34.38
CA ALA A 13 34.42 -26.64 -33.02
C ALA A 13 33.05 -26.96 -32.38
N ALA A 14 33.06 -27.45 -31.14
CA ALA A 14 31.84 -27.70 -30.38
C ALA A 14 31.10 -26.37 -30.06
N PRO A 15 29.75 -26.37 -30.04
CA PRO A 15 28.97 -25.18 -29.73
C PRO A 15 29.19 -24.76 -28.27
N GLN A 16 29.44 -23.46 -28.06
CA GLN A 16 29.61 -22.88 -26.73
C GLN A 16 28.26 -22.83 -25.97
N PRO A 17 28.23 -23.11 -24.66
CA PRO A 17 27.01 -22.96 -23.87
C PRO A 17 26.57 -21.49 -23.83
N PRO A 18 25.25 -21.20 -23.82
CA PRO A 18 24.76 -19.83 -23.80
C PRO A 18 25.19 -19.11 -22.51
N PRO A 19 25.47 -17.79 -22.58
CA PRO A 19 25.93 -17.03 -21.42
C PRO A 19 24.89 -17.06 -20.30
N ARG A 20 25.32 -17.46 -19.09
CA ARG A 20 24.48 -17.47 -17.89
C ARG A 20 24.16 -16.02 -17.50
N ARG A 21 22.90 -15.60 -17.69
CA ARG A 21 22.42 -14.27 -17.24
C ARG A 21 22.47 -14.24 -15.71
N SER A 22 23.30 -13.37 -15.15
CA SER A 22 23.34 -13.09 -13.72
C SER A 22 22.03 -12.40 -13.30
N TRP A 23 21.24 -13.10 -12.50
CA TRP A 23 19.92 -12.67 -12.02
C TRP A 23 19.98 -11.48 -11.04
N VAL A 24 21.17 -11.13 -10.53
CA VAL A 24 21.35 -10.22 -9.38
C VAL A 24 21.44 -8.73 -9.77
N ALA A 25 21.28 -8.36 -11.05
CA ALA A 25 21.54 -6.99 -11.52
C ALA A 25 20.31 -6.25 -12.07
N ARG A 26 19.11 -6.49 -11.52
CA ARG A 26 17.88 -5.75 -11.88
C ARG A 26 17.06 -5.36 -10.66
N HIS A 27 17.66 -4.75 -9.65
CA HIS A 27 16.90 -4.22 -8.51
C HIS A 27 17.09 -2.72 -8.38
N LYS A 28 16.61 -1.99 -9.39
CA LYS A 28 16.13 -0.59 -9.31
C LYS A 28 15.17 -0.34 -10.47
N VAL A 29 14.06 -1.09 -10.53
CA VAL A 29 12.91 -0.64 -11.31
C VAL A 29 12.09 0.19 -10.33
N LEU A 30 12.27 1.50 -10.37
CA LEU A 30 11.44 2.47 -9.66
C LEU A 30 10.11 2.56 -10.42
N THR A 31 9.25 1.55 -10.27
CA THR A 31 7.85 1.69 -10.65
C THR A 31 7.16 2.46 -9.54
N ALA A 32 7.02 3.77 -9.74
CA ALA A 32 6.17 4.62 -8.95
C ALA A 32 4.71 4.23 -9.22
N ILE A 33 4.21 3.25 -8.48
CA ILE A 33 2.79 2.94 -8.37
C ILE A 33 2.55 2.62 -6.89
N GLY A 34 2.25 3.66 -6.10
CA GLY A 34 1.30 3.44 -5.01
C GLY A 34 0.02 2.93 -5.66
N ALA A 35 -0.60 1.90 -5.10
CA ALA A 35 -1.69 1.16 -5.72
C ALA A 35 -2.83 2.08 -6.21
N ILE A 36 -2.71 2.61 -7.42
CA ILE A 36 -3.80 3.20 -8.19
C ILE A 36 -4.36 2.04 -9.00
N VAL A 37 -5.18 1.22 -8.33
CA VAL A 37 -6.13 0.36 -9.04
C VAL A 37 -7.35 1.24 -9.34
N VAL A 38 -7.33 1.94 -10.48
CA VAL A 38 -8.52 2.63 -11.02
C VAL A 38 -9.44 1.56 -11.58
N VAL A 39 -10.46 1.17 -10.82
CA VAL A 39 -11.59 0.40 -11.36
C VAL A 39 -12.51 1.38 -12.11
N VAL A 40 -12.58 1.21 -13.43
CA VAL A 40 -13.54 1.91 -14.29
C VAL A 40 -14.94 1.38 -13.96
N GLY A 41 -15.77 2.22 -13.32
CA GLY A 41 -17.19 1.96 -13.13
C GLY A 41 -17.94 2.02 -14.47
N ILE A 42 -18.51 0.89 -14.90
CA ILE A 42 -19.48 0.82 -15.99
C ILE A 42 -20.90 0.91 -15.41
N GLY A 43 -21.66 1.89 -15.89
CA GLY A 43 -23.11 2.00 -15.81
C GLY A 43 -23.50 3.45 -16.11
N GLY A 44 -24.23 3.82 -17.16
CA GLY A 44 -25.23 3.11 -17.94
C GLY A 44 -26.48 3.98 -17.99
N ALA A 45 -26.51 4.90 -18.98
CA ALA A 45 -27.61 5.70 -19.55
C ALA A 45 -28.86 6.07 -18.71
N LEU A 46 -29.31 7.34 -18.80
CA LEU A 46 -30.61 7.74 -19.38
C LEU A 46 -30.82 9.28 -19.34
N GLY A 47 -31.20 9.86 -20.49
CA GLY A 47 -32.07 11.05 -20.63
C GLY A 47 -31.43 12.43 -20.42
N ALA A 48 -31.04 13.17 -21.46
CA ALA A 48 -31.88 14.03 -22.32
C ALA A 48 -32.16 15.44 -21.73
N GLY A 49 -31.69 16.48 -22.44
CA GLY A 49 -32.35 17.80 -22.42
C GLY A 49 -31.44 19.03 -22.37
N GLY A 50 -31.00 19.49 -23.55
CA GLY A 50 -30.85 20.89 -24.00
C GLY A 50 -30.16 21.94 -23.11
N ASP A 51 -29.07 22.50 -23.63
CA ASP A 51 -28.56 23.82 -23.22
C ASP A 51 -28.21 24.64 -24.48
N ASP A 52 -28.82 25.81 -24.62
CA ASP A 52 -28.47 26.88 -25.56
C ASP A 52 -29.10 28.18 -25.01
N GLY A 53 -28.28 29.21 -24.75
CA GLY A 53 -28.79 30.57 -24.62
C GLY A 53 -28.04 31.52 -23.67
N SER A 54 -27.12 32.26 -24.27
CA SER A 54 -26.32 33.38 -23.76
C SER A 54 -27.01 34.49 -22.93
N ASP A 55 -26.13 35.18 -22.19
CA ASP A 55 -25.89 36.63 -22.19
C ASP A 55 -26.36 37.48 -20.99
N GLY A 56 -25.51 38.46 -20.62
CA GLY A 56 -26.00 39.70 -20.01
C GLY A 56 -25.48 40.14 -18.63
N SER A 57 -24.18 40.41 -18.52
CA SER A 57 -23.52 41.63 -17.99
C SER A 57 -24.20 42.61 -17.00
N LYS A 58 -23.34 43.20 -16.11
CA LYS A 58 -23.39 44.51 -15.39
C LYS A 58 -24.09 44.54 -14.01
N ASP A 59 -23.63 45.25 -12.97
CA ASP A 59 -22.62 46.32 -12.82
C ASP A 59 -22.21 46.51 -11.33
N SER A 60 -20.95 46.92 -11.15
CA SER A 60 -20.37 47.88 -10.18
C SER A 60 -20.85 48.07 -8.72
N ALA A 61 -19.97 47.68 -7.79
CA ALA A 61 -19.14 48.49 -6.85
C ALA A 61 -19.71 49.34 -5.68
N SER A 62 -18.83 49.44 -4.66
CA SER A 62 -18.66 50.47 -3.60
C SER A 62 -19.31 50.14 -2.23
N VAL A 63 -18.70 50.18 -1.03
CA VAL A 63 -17.42 50.70 -0.49
C VAL A 63 -17.22 50.21 0.98
N SER A 64 -15.96 49.87 1.34
CA SER A 64 -15.15 50.42 2.47
C SER A 64 -15.60 50.15 3.94
N ALA A 65 -14.78 50.11 5.00
CA ALA A 65 -13.37 49.86 5.34
C ALA A 65 -13.30 49.95 6.88
N GLY A 66 -12.30 49.30 7.50
CA GLY A 66 -11.96 49.44 8.93
C GLY A 66 -11.27 48.17 9.46
N THR A 67 -9.96 47.95 9.29
CA THR A 67 -8.85 48.38 10.20
C THR A 67 -9.18 48.12 11.67
N GLY A 68 -8.45 47.39 12.52
CA GLY A 68 -7.11 46.80 12.54
C GLY A 68 -6.78 46.61 14.03
N GLY A 69 -6.03 45.58 14.43
CA GLY A 69 -5.68 45.40 15.85
C GLY A 69 -5.06 44.04 16.20
N ASP A 70 -3.74 44.06 16.30
CA ASP A 70 -2.78 42.98 16.53
C ASP A 70 -2.88 42.18 17.85
N SER A 71 -2.53 40.90 17.71
CA SER A 71 -1.59 40.10 18.51
C SER A 71 -1.72 40.02 20.03
N LYS A 72 -1.95 38.79 20.55
CA LYS A 72 -1.08 38.20 21.60
C LYS A 72 -1.21 36.68 21.72
N ALA A 73 -0.13 35.98 21.37
CA ALA A 73 0.15 34.61 21.77
C ALA A 73 0.40 34.52 23.29
N LYS A 74 0.02 33.39 23.90
CA LYS A 74 0.76 32.81 25.03
C LYS A 74 0.50 31.32 25.21
N ASP A 75 1.62 30.61 25.15
CA ASP A 75 1.97 29.26 25.56
C ASP A 75 1.11 28.58 26.62
N GLY A 76 1.01 27.26 26.44
CA GLY A 76 0.64 26.29 27.47
C GLY A 76 0.76 24.86 27.00
N ASP A 77 1.85 24.52 26.28
CA ASP A 77 2.21 23.14 25.94
C ASP A 77 2.49 22.35 27.24
N LYS A 78 1.65 21.34 27.50
CA LYS A 78 1.93 20.27 28.45
C LYS A 78 1.85 18.98 27.64
N PRO A 79 2.92 18.17 27.57
CA PRO A 79 2.84 16.86 26.97
C PRO A 79 1.88 16.02 27.80
N GLN A 80 0.66 15.83 27.29
CA GLN A 80 -0.25 14.85 27.85
C GLN A 80 0.35 13.49 27.58
N LYS A 81 0.94 12.91 28.63
CA LYS A 81 1.35 11.52 28.71
C LYS A 81 0.29 10.67 28.00
N ALA A 82 0.73 9.96 26.95
CA ALA A 82 -0.11 9.03 26.21
C ALA A 82 -0.75 8.06 27.19
N GLU A 83 -2.04 8.26 27.43
CA GLU A 83 -2.82 7.37 28.26
C GLU A 83 -3.13 6.13 27.41
N ASP A 84 -2.59 5.00 27.84
CA ASP A 84 -2.74 3.66 27.24
C ASP A 84 -4.22 3.31 27.13
N ALA A 85 -4.79 3.50 25.93
CA ALA A 85 -6.08 2.94 25.60
C ALA A 85 -5.94 1.40 25.52
N PRO A 86 -6.85 0.61 26.11
CA PRO A 86 -6.82 -0.84 26.01
C PRO A 86 -6.90 -1.31 24.55
N LYS A 87 -5.88 -2.06 24.12
CA LYS A 87 -5.54 -2.37 22.72
C LYS A 87 -6.36 -3.51 22.08
N ASP A 88 -7.41 -3.97 22.75
CA ASP A 88 -8.36 -4.98 22.25
C ASP A 88 -9.75 -4.40 21.95
N LYS A 89 -9.94 -3.08 22.10
CA LYS A 89 -11.17 -2.40 21.73
C LYS A 89 -10.99 -1.78 20.35
N VAL A 90 -12.04 -1.88 19.53
CA VAL A 90 -12.16 -1.09 18.30
C VAL A 90 -11.95 0.37 18.68
N ALA A 91 -10.92 0.98 18.09
CA ALA A 91 -10.48 2.34 18.36
C ALA A 91 -11.07 3.32 17.35
N ILE A 92 -11.35 2.85 16.13
CA ILE A 92 -12.01 3.60 15.06
C ILE A 92 -13.09 2.66 14.51
N ASP A 93 -14.35 3.00 14.71
CA ASP A 93 -15.47 2.16 14.28
C ASP A 93 -16.09 2.72 13.01
N GLY A 94 -16.35 1.84 12.04
CA GLY A 94 -17.02 2.15 10.77
C GLY A 94 -16.37 3.26 9.93
N ASP A 95 -17.25 4.01 9.26
CA ASP A 95 -16.91 5.03 8.29
C ASP A 95 -16.84 6.42 8.91
N GLY A 96 -15.93 7.24 8.41
CA GLY A 96 -15.87 8.64 8.79
C GLY A 96 -14.51 9.28 8.55
N ASP A 97 -14.47 10.58 8.85
CA ASP A 97 -13.26 11.37 8.93
C ASP A 97 -12.97 11.62 10.41
N PHE A 98 -11.78 11.26 10.86
CA PHE A 98 -11.38 11.29 12.26
C PHE A 98 -10.23 12.28 12.44
N GLU A 99 -10.39 13.30 13.27
CA GLU A 99 -9.34 14.27 13.58
C GLU A 99 -8.22 13.62 14.40
N VAL A 100 -6.99 13.67 13.87
CA VAL A 100 -5.83 13.08 14.54
C VAL A 100 -5.43 13.94 15.73
N GLY A 101 -5.39 13.32 16.92
CA GLY A 101 -5.14 13.95 18.21
C GLY A 101 -6.42 14.26 19.00
N ALA A 102 -7.58 14.32 18.35
CA ALA A 102 -8.88 14.54 18.99
C ALA A 102 -9.72 13.25 18.98
N ASP A 103 -10.02 12.72 17.80
CA ASP A 103 -10.85 11.51 17.64
C ASP A 103 -10.02 10.24 17.62
N VAL A 104 -8.83 10.28 16.99
CA VAL A 104 -7.91 9.16 16.88
C VAL A 104 -6.51 9.57 17.31
N LYS A 105 -5.83 8.75 18.11
CA LYS A 105 -4.45 9.02 18.52
C LYS A 105 -3.47 8.62 17.41
N PRO A 106 -2.29 9.26 17.30
CA PRO A 106 -1.21 8.73 16.49
C PRO A 106 -0.81 7.32 16.94
N GLY A 107 -0.50 6.45 15.99
CA GLY A 107 -0.18 5.05 16.25
C GLY A 107 -0.41 4.16 15.05
N THR A 108 -0.15 2.87 15.21
CA THR A 108 -0.43 1.85 14.19
C THR A 108 -1.76 1.18 14.50
N TYR A 109 -2.57 1.00 13.47
CA TYR A 109 -3.91 0.44 13.54
C TYR A 109 -4.04 -0.70 12.54
N ARG A 110 -4.88 -1.68 12.89
CA ARG A 110 -5.19 -2.84 12.07
C ARG A 110 -6.69 -2.95 11.85
N THR A 111 -7.10 -3.21 10.61
CA THR A 111 -8.45 -3.66 10.26
C THR A 111 -8.40 -5.06 9.66
N THR A 112 -9.49 -5.81 9.78
CA THR A 112 -9.73 -7.00 8.95
C THR A 112 -10.23 -6.65 7.54
N GLY A 113 -10.27 -5.35 7.21
CA GLY A 113 -10.72 -4.75 5.95
C GLY A 113 -12.13 -5.18 5.62
N ASN A 114 -12.38 -5.64 4.41
CA ASN A 114 -13.62 -6.31 4.05
C ASN A 114 -13.37 -7.40 3.01
N ASP A 115 -14.41 -8.19 2.71
CA ASP A 115 -14.33 -9.32 1.78
C ASP A 115 -14.69 -8.93 0.33
N ASP A 116 -15.22 -7.72 0.09
CA ASP A 116 -15.67 -7.26 -1.23
C ASP A 116 -14.71 -6.26 -1.91
N GLY A 117 -13.62 -5.88 -1.23
CA GLY A 117 -12.59 -4.98 -1.74
C GLY A 117 -12.99 -3.50 -1.75
N MET A 118 -14.10 -3.13 -1.13
CA MET A 118 -14.58 -1.74 -1.05
C MET A 118 -13.92 -0.93 0.06
N CYS A 119 -13.19 -1.58 0.98
CA CYS A 119 -12.54 -0.91 2.10
C CYS A 119 -11.47 0.05 1.59
N TYR A 120 -11.68 1.33 1.89
CA TYR A 120 -10.81 2.42 1.52
C TYR A 120 -10.44 3.24 2.76
N TRP A 121 -9.17 3.67 2.83
CA TRP A 121 -8.73 4.56 3.89
C TRP A 121 -7.74 5.60 3.37
N GLU A 122 -7.65 6.73 4.06
CA GLU A 122 -6.71 7.81 3.77
C GLU A 122 -6.07 8.38 5.04
N ARG A 123 -4.81 8.78 4.91
CA ARG A 123 -4.15 9.72 5.83
C ARG A 123 -4.07 11.06 5.12
N LEU A 124 -4.49 12.14 5.78
CA LEU A 124 -4.68 13.44 5.17
C LEU A 124 -3.90 14.53 5.92
N LYS A 125 -3.29 15.48 5.19
CA LYS A 125 -2.57 16.62 5.77
C LYS A 125 -3.45 17.85 6.04
N ASP A 126 -4.67 17.87 5.51
CA ASP A 126 -5.72 18.85 5.78
C ASP A 126 -7.09 18.33 5.30
N SER A 127 -8.16 19.09 5.57
CA SER A 127 -9.55 18.73 5.27
C SER A 127 -10.09 19.39 3.98
N LYS A 128 -9.23 19.75 3.03
CA LYS A 128 -9.67 20.50 1.83
C LYS A 128 -10.34 19.63 0.76
N GLY A 129 -10.19 18.30 0.83
CA GLY A 129 -10.75 17.38 -0.14
C GLY A 129 -10.01 17.31 -1.48
N GLU A 130 -8.79 17.87 -1.54
CA GLU A 130 -7.95 17.86 -2.75
C GLU A 130 -7.06 16.63 -2.78
N LEU A 131 -6.72 16.14 -3.98
CA LEU A 131 -5.78 15.01 -4.15
C LEU A 131 -4.43 15.25 -3.45
N GLU A 132 -3.93 16.48 -3.49
CA GLU A 132 -2.70 16.86 -2.82
C GLU A 132 -2.78 16.76 -1.29
N SER A 133 -3.98 16.67 -0.72
CA SER A 133 -4.18 16.52 0.72
C SER A 133 -3.83 15.10 1.20
N ILE A 134 -3.90 14.12 0.29
CA ILE A 134 -3.66 12.70 0.59
C ILE A 134 -2.17 12.48 0.82
N LEU A 135 -1.84 12.07 2.04
CA LEU A 135 -0.48 11.66 2.43
C LEU A 135 -0.22 10.19 2.08
N ALA A 136 -1.24 9.36 2.26
CA ALA A 136 -1.25 7.95 1.90
C ALA A 136 -2.71 7.48 1.82
N ASN A 137 -2.99 6.54 0.93
CA ASN A 137 -4.29 5.89 0.82
C ASN A 137 -4.12 4.46 0.32
N ASP A 138 -5.16 3.65 0.46
CA ASP A 138 -5.16 2.29 -0.07
C ASP A 138 -6.57 1.75 -0.26
N ASN A 139 -6.75 0.94 -1.30
CA ASN A 139 -7.93 0.08 -1.48
C ASN A 139 -7.57 -1.32 -0.98
N VAL A 140 -8.35 -1.85 -0.05
CA VAL A 140 -7.99 -3.04 0.71
C VAL A 140 -9.07 -4.11 0.56
N THR A 141 -8.63 -5.30 0.17
CA THR A 141 -9.34 -6.55 0.50
C THR A 141 -8.59 -7.26 1.62
N GLY A 142 -9.31 -7.85 2.57
CA GLY A 142 -8.70 -8.57 3.68
C GLY A 142 -8.00 -7.66 4.70
N THR A 143 -6.92 -8.12 5.33
CA THR A 143 -6.31 -7.36 6.45
C THR A 143 -5.59 -6.10 5.96
N SER A 144 -5.63 -5.02 6.73
CA SER A 144 -4.75 -3.85 6.49
C SER A 144 -4.16 -3.31 7.79
N TYR A 145 -2.98 -2.70 7.66
CA TYR A 145 -2.31 -1.95 8.70
C TYR A 145 -2.02 -0.54 8.21
N VAL A 146 -2.17 0.44 9.08
CA VAL A 146 -1.82 1.84 8.80
C VAL A 146 -1.16 2.48 10.00
N THR A 147 -0.09 3.24 9.79
CA THR A 147 0.55 4.07 10.81
C THR A 147 0.13 5.52 10.63
N ILE A 148 -0.72 6.00 11.53
CA ILE A 148 -1.17 7.40 11.61
C ILE A 148 -0.10 8.19 12.37
N LYS A 149 0.47 9.21 11.73
CA LYS A 149 1.54 10.03 12.32
C LYS A 149 0.97 11.20 13.13
N PRO A 150 1.72 11.72 14.11
CA PRO A 150 1.35 12.94 14.83
C PRO A 150 1.15 14.18 13.95
N GLY A 151 1.77 14.20 12.77
CA GLY A 151 1.64 15.31 11.82
C GLY A 151 0.42 15.24 10.92
N ASP A 152 -0.24 14.08 10.84
CA ASP A 152 -1.46 13.91 10.07
C ASP A 152 -2.58 14.76 10.68
N LYS A 153 -3.53 15.20 9.86
CA LYS A 153 -4.68 15.99 10.32
C LYS A 153 -5.93 15.17 10.40
N LEU A 154 -6.16 14.31 9.41
CA LEU A 154 -7.30 13.40 9.42
C LEU A 154 -6.86 11.99 9.04
N PHE A 155 -7.59 11.03 9.59
CA PHE A 155 -7.67 9.68 9.06
C PHE A 155 -9.09 9.46 8.54
N LYS A 156 -9.22 8.97 7.31
CA LYS A 156 -10.51 8.61 6.71
C LYS A 156 -10.62 7.11 6.61
N SER A 157 -11.78 6.56 6.96
CA SER A 157 -12.15 5.15 6.78
C SER A 157 -13.49 5.07 6.04
N SER A 158 -13.61 4.18 5.06
CA SER A 158 -14.83 3.98 4.27
C SER A 158 -14.96 2.51 3.88
N ASP A 159 -16.10 1.89 4.16
CA ASP A 159 -16.43 0.48 3.92
C ASP A 159 -15.45 -0.53 4.55
N CYS A 160 -14.67 -0.11 5.54
CA CYS A 160 -13.76 -0.97 6.28
C CYS A 160 -14.42 -1.52 7.54
N ASN A 161 -14.09 -2.76 7.91
CA ASN A 161 -14.29 -3.20 9.29
C ASN A 161 -13.53 -2.27 10.26
N GLY A 162 -13.99 -2.21 11.51
CA GLY A 162 -13.39 -1.36 12.54
C GLY A 162 -11.90 -1.58 12.74
N TRP A 163 -11.19 -0.50 13.07
CA TRP A 163 -9.75 -0.50 13.30
C TRP A 163 -9.42 -0.67 14.77
N THR A 164 -8.51 -1.59 15.06
CA THR A 164 -7.98 -1.85 16.40
C THR A 164 -6.56 -1.32 16.50
N ALA A 165 -6.23 -0.64 17.60
CA ALA A 165 -4.87 -0.19 17.85
C ALA A 165 -3.91 -1.37 17.99
N VAL A 166 -2.77 -1.30 17.33
CA VAL A 166 -1.75 -2.36 17.36
C VAL A 166 -0.82 -2.13 18.54
N ASP A 167 -0.56 -3.18 19.32
CA ASP A 167 0.56 -3.16 20.24
C ASP A 167 1.86 -3.47 19.51
N GLU A 168 2.69 -2.46 19.30
CA GLU A 168 4.01 -2.63 18.67
C GLU A 168 4.94 -3.56 19.45
N ALA A 169 4.73 -3.73 20.76
CA ALA A 169 5.49 -4.66 21.58
C ALA A 169 4.95 -6.09 21.55
N ALA A 170 3.74 -6.32 21.00
CA ALA A 170 3.16 -7.65 20.96
C ALA A 170 3.98 -8.58 20.06
N LYS A 171 4.44 -9.68 20.67
CA LYS A 171 5.02 -10.80 19.94
C LYS A 171 3.88 -11.78 19.65
N GLY A 172 3.57 -11.96 18.38
CA GLY A 172 2.66 -13.01 17.96
C GLY A 172 3.33 -14.38 18.00
N SER A 173 2.51 -15.42 17.88
CA SER A 173 2.97 -16.76 17.50
C SER A 173 2.30 -17.09 16.17
N PRO A 174 2.74 -16.45 15.06
CA PRO A 174 2.12 -16.66 13.76
C PRO A 174 2.13 -18.15 13.47
N LYS A 175 0.95 -18.70 13.17
CA LYS A 175 0.89 -20.08 12.71
C LYS A 175 1.67 -20.14 11.40
N GLY A 176 2.68 -21.01 11.33
CA GLY A 176 3.28 -21.34 10.04
C GLY A 176 2.17 -21.86 9.11
N GLY A 177 2.17 -21.41 7.85
CA GLY A 177 1.12 -21.77 6.92
C GLY A 177 1.09 -20.89 5.68
N ASP A 178 0.07 -21.10 4.87
CA ASP A 178 -0.16 -20.42 3.61
C ASP A 178 -0.71 -18.99 3.83
N ILE A 179 -0.39 -18.08 2.93
CA ILE A 179 -0.90 -16.70 2.94
C ILE A 179 -1.95 -16.59 1.83
N LYS A 180 -3.12 -16.04 2.14
CA LYS A 180 -4.13 -15.77 1.11
C LYS A 180 -3.57 -14.77 0.09
N GLY A 181 -3.74 -15.05 -1.19
CA GLY A 181 -3.21 -14.19 -2.24
C GLY A 181 -3.94 -12.84 -2.35
N GLU A 182 -5.24 -12.82 -2.05
CA GLU A 182 -6.07 -11.63 -1.79
C GLU A 182 -6.17 -11.36 -0.28
N GLY A 183 -5.02 -11.37 0.40
CA GLY A 183 -4.96 -11.33 1.86
C GLY A 183 -4.83 -9.93 2.46
N GLY A 184 -4.46 -8.95 1.64
CA GLY A 184 -4.10 -7.61 2.08
C GLY A 184 -2.70 -7.58 2.70
N MET A 185 -2.54 -6.83 3.78
CA MET A 185 -1.29 -6.57 4.48
C MET A 185 -1.20 -7.34 5.81
N PHE A 186 -0.06 -7.99 6.03
CA PHE A 186 0.23 -8.83 7.18
C PHE A 186 1.48 -8.34 7.92
N LYS A 187 1.43 -8.27 9.25
CA LYS A 187 2.60 -7.97 10.09
C LYS A 187 3.46 -9.22 10.28
N VAL A 188 4.72 -9.15 9.86
CA VAL A 188 5.66 -10.29 9.91
C VAL A 188 6.05 -10.58 11.36
N GLY A 189 6.05 -11.86 11.73
CA GLY A 189 6.30 -12.30 13.10
C GLY A 189 5.07 -12.18 14.02
N VAL A 190 3.96 -11.61 13.53
CA VAL A 190 2.69 -11.53 14.24
C VAL A 190 1.61 -12.32 13.51
N ASP A 191 1.32 -11.94 12.27
CA ASP A 191 0.29 -12.58 11.44
C ASP A 191 0.85 -13.73 10.62
N ILE A 192 2.05 -13.54 10.06
CA ILE A 192 2.73 -14.52 9.19
C ILE A 192 4.16 -14.76 9.69
N ALA A 193 4.65 -15.97 9.47
CA ALA A 193 6.04 -16.32 9.79
C ALA A 193 6.98 -15.92 8.64
N PRO A 194 8.24 -15.52 8.93
CA PRO A 194 9.28 -15.45 7.91
C PRO A 194 9.46 -16.80 7.20
N GLY A 195 9.87 -16.75 5.93
CA GLY A 195 10.15 -17.92 5.10
C GLY A 195 10.06 -17.63 3.61
N THR A 196 10.23 -18.67 2.79
CA THR A 196 10.08 -18.59 1.34
C THR A 196 8.70 -19.10 0.91
N TYR A 197 7.99 -18.27 0.16
CA TYR A 197 6.63 -18.49 -0.28
C TYR A 197 6.55 -18.55 -1.80
N LYS A 198 5.66 -19.40 -2.31
CA LYS A 198 5.38 -19.52 -3.76
C LYS A 198 3.90 -19.37 -4.04
N SER A 199 3.57 -18.55 -5.02
CA SER A 199 2.23 -18.43 -5.60
C SER A 199 2.34 -18.88 -7.06
N SER A 200 1.46 -19.76 -7.52
CA SER A 200 1.57 -20.40 -8.84
C SER A 200 0.28 -20.23 -9.64
N GLY A 201 0.41 -20.08 -10.96
CA GLY A 201 -0.74 -19.92 -11.85
C GLY A 201 -1.42 -18.56 -11.76
N ASN A 202 -0.69 -17.51 -11.38
CA ASN A 202 -1.20 -16.14 -11.48
C ASN A 202 -1.41 -15.81 -12.95
N THR A 203 -2.65 -15.55 -13.32
CA THR A 203 -3.02 -15.11 -14.66
C THR A 203 -3.33 -13.63 -14.61
N ASP A 204 -2.88 -12.91 -15.63
CA ASP A 204 -2.97 -11.44 -15.74
C ASP A 204 -2.07 -10.69 -14.75
N ASP A 205 -1.70 -9.44 -15.06
CA ASP A 205 -0.72 -8.65 -14.31
C ASP A 205 -1.28 -8.07 -12.97
N MET A 206 -2.31 -8.72 -12.41
CA MET A 206 -3.03 -8.27 -11.22
C MET A 206 -2.42 -8.78 -9.90
N CYS A 207 -1.56 -9.81 -9.94
CA CYS A 207 -0.87 -10.28 -8.73
C CYS A 207 0.25 -9.31 -8.36
N TYR A 208 0.05 -8.54 -7.30
CA TYR A 208 1.04 -7.67 -6.71
C TYR A 208 1.41 -8.16 -5.31
N TRP A 209 2.70 -8.14 -5.00
CA TRP A 209 3.16 -8.29 -3.63
C TRP A 209 4.20 -7.26 -3.26
N GLU A 210 4.28 -6.96 -1.97
CA GLU A 210 5.25 -6.04 -1.39
C GLU A 210 5.75 -6.54 -0.03
N ARG A 211 7.04 -6.38 0.23
CA ARG A 211 7.61 -6.37 1.58
C ARG A 211 7.89 -4.93 1.98
N SER A 212 7.44 -4.53 3.16
CA SER A 212 7.52 -3.15 3.64
C SER A 212 8.25 -3.05 4.98
N LYS A 213 8.91 -1.92 5.22
CA LYS A 213 9.67 -1.60 6.44
C LYS A 213 8.79 -1.06 7.56
N ASP A 214 7.62 -0.54 7.21
CA ASP A 214 6.62 0.05 8.09
C ASP A 214 5.24 0.01 7.40
N ALA A 215 4.21 0.51 8.07
CA ALA A 215 2.85 0.63 7.55
C ALA A 215 2.49 2.10 7.25
N GLU A 216 3.46 2.90 6.79
CA GLU A 216 3.21 4.30 6.40
C GLU A 216 2.73 4.45 4.96
N HIS A 217 2.92 3.42 4.12
CA HIS A 217 2.51 3.35 2.71
C HIS A 217 3.18 4.40 1.80
N GLY A 218 4.38 4.85 2.17
CA GLY A 218 5.21 5.68 1.29
C GLY A 218 6.11 4.84 0.38
N LEU A 219 6.58 5.41 -0.73
CA LEU A 219 7.55 4.73 -1.61
C LEU A 219 8.83 4.29 -0.89
N GLU A 220 9.26 5.05 0.13
CA GLU A 220 10.43 4.72 0.95
C GLU A 220 10.18 3.57 1.94
N SER A 221 8.91 3.26 2.24
CA SER A 221 8.51 2.12 3.07
C SER A 221 8.74 0.79 2.34
N ILE A 222 8.72 0.81 1.01
CA ILE A 222 8.87 -0.38 0.18
C ILE A 222 10.30 -0.93 0.31
N ALA A 223 10.42 -2.18 0.78
CA ALA A 223 11.69 -2.90 0.80
C ALA A 223 11.91 -3.65 -0.51
N ALA A 224 10.87 -4.28 -1.04
CA ALA A 224 10.82 -4.89 -2.36
C ALA A 224 9.36 -5.12 -2.77
N ASN A 225 9.07 -5.05 -4.05
CA ASN A 225 7.76 -5.37 -4.61
C ASN A 225 7.90 -6.00 -6.00
N GLU A 226 6.81 -6.58 -6.51
CA GLU A 226 6.74 -7.12 -7.87
C GLU A 226 5.29 -7.26 -8.34
N ASN A 227 5.08 -7.13 -9.66
CA ASN A 227 3.87 -7.55 -10.36
C ASN A 227 4.15 -8.91 -11.04
N VAL A 228 3.46 -9.95 -10.60
CA VAL A 228 3.74 -11.32 -10.99
C VAL A 228 2.78 -11.78 -12.07
N ASN A 229 3.33 -12.18 -13.22
CA ASN A 229 2.64 -12.97 -14.23
C ASN A 229 3.18 -14.41 -14.19
N GLY A 230 2.31 -15.40 -13.96
CA GLY A 230 2.67 -16.80 -13.78
C GLY A 230 3.07 -17.16 -12.35
N ASN A 231 4.32 -17.58 -12.15
CA ASN A 231 4.79 -18.08 -10.85
C ASN A 231 5.51 -16.98 -10.07
N GLY A 232 5.03 -16.68 -8.87
CA GLY A 232 5.66 -15.79 -7.90
C GLY A 232 6.46 -16.58 -6.87
N ILE A 233 7.64 -16.07 -6.51
CA ILE A 233 8.42 -16.55 -5.37
C ILE A 233 8.93 -15.35 -4.58
N VAL A 234 8.72 -15.36 -3.27
CA VAL A 234 9.18 -14.30 -2.37
C VAL A 234 9.80 -14.91 -1.12
N THR A 235 10.90 -14.33 -0.65
CA THR A 235 11.45 -14.65 0.67
C THR A 235 11.14 -13.50 1.61
N ILE A 236 10.30 -13.77 2.60
CA ILE A 236 9.95 -12.84 3.67
C ILE A 236 10.89 -13.12 4.84
N THR A 237 11.67 -12.13 5.22
CA THR A 237 12.67 -12.22 6.28
C THR A 237 12.14 -11.65 7.58
N ALA A 238 12.77 -12.01 8.71
CA ALA A 238 12.43 -11.42 10.01
C ALA A 238 12.74 -9.91 10.13
N LYS A 239 13.38 -9.31 9.11
CA LYS A 239 13.65 -7.86 9.06
C LYS A 239 12.56 -7.09 8.31
N ASP A 240 11.73 -7.79 7.53
CA ASP A 240 10.57 -7.17 6.92
C ASP A 240 9.54 -6.94 8.02
N ALA A 241 8.94 -5.75 8.07
CA ALA A 241 7.92 -5.46 9.07
C ALA A 241 6.55 -5.96 8.58
N TYR A 242 6.29 -5.81 7.28
CA TYR A 242 5.01 -6.19 6.67
C TYR A 242 5.19 -6.89 5.34
N PHE A 243 4.21 -7.72 4.97
CA PHE A 243 4.03 -8.28 3.64
C PHE A 243 2.61 -7.97 3.17
N LYS A 244 2.47 -7.37 1.99
CA LYS A 244 1.19 -7.10 1.34
C LYS A 244 1.05 -7.94 0.08
N THR A 245 -0.14 -8.47 -0.19
CA THR A 245 -0.46 -9.21 -1.40
C THR A 245 -1.91 -8.94 -1.83
N THR A 246 -2.11 -8.76 -3.14
CA THR A 246 -3.42 -8.60 -3.78
C THR A 246 -3.35 -9.18 -5.19
N GLY A 247 -4.47 -9.67 -5.69
CA GLY A 247 -4.67 -10.29 -7.00
C GLY A 247 -3.89 -11.58 -7.22
N CYS A 248 -3.29 -12.14 -6.18
CA CYS A 248 -2.47 -13.34 -6.29
C CYS A 248 -3.28 -14.61 -6.00
N GLN A 249 -2.82 -15.73 -6.54
CA GLN A 249 -3.12 -17.05 -6.00
C GLN A 249 -2.47 -17.20 -4.62
N ASP A 250 -3.06 -18.06 -3.78
CA ASP A 250 -2.56 -18.29 -2.43
C ASP A 250 -1.08 -18.70 -2.42
N TRP A 251 -0.35 -18.08 -1.50
CA TRP A 251 1.07 -18.31 -1.31
C TRP A 251 1.29 -19.51 -0.39
N LYS A 252 1.95 -20.54 -0.90
CA LYS A 252 2.36 -21.71 -0.14
C LYS A 252 3.75 -21.54 0.44
N LYS A 253 3.93 -21.83 1.73
CA LYS A 253 5.27 -21.81 2.34
C LYS A 253 6.08 -23.01 1.86
N THR A 254 7.33 -22.78 1.47
CA THR A 254 8.21 -23.82 0.87
C THR A 254 9.59 -23.94 1.54
N GLY A 255 9.89 -23.08 2.52
CA GLY A 255 11.14 -23.07 3.30
C GLY A 255 11.04 -22.11 4.47
#